data_AF-A0A7C4K0N2-F1
#
_entry.id   AF-A0A7C4K0N2-F1
#
_cell.length_a   1.000
_cell.length_b   1.000
_cell.length_c   1.000
_cell.angle_alpha   90.00
_cell.angle_beta   90.00
_cell.angle_gamma   90.00
#
_symmetry.space_group_name_H-M   'P 1'
#
loop_
_entity.id
_entity.type
_entity.pdbx_description
1 polymer ?
#
loop_
_entity_poly.entity_id
_entity_poly.type
_entity_poly.pdbx_seq_one_letter_code
_entity_poly.pdbx_strand_id
1 'polypeptide(L)'
;MDKLLQSGTFALEMVWDIMSYRSTWIILLLFCLFAFTACVKPGNYGMRDRYVVTTRSLYVRTAPSTVSEIVGTLRQGDTVVAVVSDKYWIMVRDGYATRYVSTDYLKKIEYPSTPKFLKLVEGLASWQNWHFWVIAIALLVIWVIAEELIIEAKQFLKKRHDFNIKEVIVSYVTFFVVGLLSGIIYLYWKDYFIESLTKGISANSFGTDIVTFSLWIQLSLLAISILYDYLSSIFKTGLRFGTLLSFMDFLFGLFIFSTTFFLVIALSYYAIVFMIIFFTSRYIHVVYQNGIKYRLRK
;
A
#
# COMPACT_ATOMS: atom_id res chain seq x y z
N MET A 1 -11.12 -32.57 27.44
CA MET A 1 -11.74 -31.23 27.53
C MET A 1 -10.74 -30.18 28.01
N ASP A 2 -9.80 -30.54 28.90
CA ASP A 2 -8.77 -29.61 29.42
C ASP A 2 -7.75 -29.10 28.40
N LYS A 3 -7.36 -29.90 27.39
CA LYS A 3 -6.40 -29.44 26.34
C LYS A 3 -6.94 -28.31 25.45
N LEU A 4 -8.27 -28.22 25.28
CA LEU A 4 -8.90 -27.16 24.48
C LEU A 4 -8.98 -25.84 25.27
N LEU A 5 -9.23 -25.91 26.58
CA LEU A 5 -9.21 -24.77 27.49
C LEU A 5 -7.79 -24.21 27.70
N GLN A 6 -6.75 -25.08 27.68
CA GLN A 6 -5.35 -24.65 27.70
C GLN A 6 -4.91 -23.91 26.43
N SER A 7 -5.46 -24.26 25.25
CA SER A 7 -5.10 -23.57 24.01
C SER A 7 -5.67 -22.14 23.92
N GLY A 8 -6.88 -21.93 24.44
CA GLY A 8 -7.52 -20.62 24.48
C GLY A 8 -6.89 -19.69 25.51
N THR A 9 -6.44 -20.24 26.63
CA THR A 9 -5.71 -19.50 27.68
C THR A 9 -4.29 -19.14 27.22
N PHE A 10 -3.58 -20.01 26.50
CA PHE A 10 -2.28 -19.70 25.91
C PHE A 10 -2.33 -18.57 24.88
N ALA A 11 -3.36 -18.55 24.01
CA ALA A 11 -3.54 -17.44 23.06
C ALA A 11 -3.87 -16.12 23.77
N LEU A 12 -4.67 -16.16 24.84
CA LEU A 12 -5.00 -15.00 25.67
C LEU A 12 -3.80 -14.52 26.49
N GLU A 13 -2.98 -15.42 27.03
CA GLU A 13 -1.74 -15.09 27.75
C GLU A 13 -0.67 -14.56 26.80
N MET A 14 -0.51 -15.12 25.59
CA MET A 14 0.37 -14.57 24.56
C MET A 14 -0.06 -13.17 24.14
N VAL A 15 -1.37 -12.93 23.98
CA VAL A 15 -1.91 -11.60 23.69
C VAL A 15 -1.72 -10.67 24.88
N TRP A 16 -1.87 -11.13 26.12
CA TRP A 16 -1.59 -10.35 27.34
C TRP A 16 -0.11 -10.03 27.52
N ASP A 17 0.80 -10.94 27.20
CA ASP A 17 2.23 -10.68 27.21
C ASP A 17 2.60 -9.70 26.10
N ILE A 18 2.04 -9.82 24.89
CA ILE A 18 2.17 -8.81 23.83
C ILE A 18 1.63 -7.44 24.26
N MET A 19 0.56 -7.39 25.07
CA MET A 19 -0.04 -6.15 25.59
C MET A 19 0.67 -5.57 26.83
N SER A 20 1.31 -6.41 27.65
CA SER A 20 2.02 -6.07 28.90
C SER A 20 3.45 -5.61 28.66
N TYR A 21 4.02 -6.01 27.54
CA TYR A 21 5.42 -5.75 27.21
C TYR A 21 5.62 -4.29 26.76
N ARG A 22 6.39 -3.51 27.53
CA ARG A 22 6.77 -2.12 27.19
C ARG A 22 7.16 -2.06 25.71
N SER A 23 6.41 -1.25 24.95
CA SER A 23 6.50 -1.00 23.51
C SER A 23 7.93 -0.87 22.94
N THR A 24 8.92 -0.56 23.77
CA THR A 24 10.33 -0.42 23.43
C THR A 24 11.03 -1.73 23.01
N TRP A 25 10.68 -2.89 23.60
CA TRP A 25 11.38 -4.15 23.26
C TRP A 25 10.87 -4.79 21.97
N ILE A 26 9.58 -4.64 21.64
CA ILE A 26 9.02 -5.02 20.33
C ILE A 26 9.62 -4.16 19.22
N ILE A 27 9.82 -2.86 19.47
CA ILE A 27 10.52 -1.96 18.54
C ILE A 27 11.96 -2.43 18.30
N LEU A 28 12.67 -2.86 19.35
CA LEU A 28 14.05 -3.38 19.26
C LEU A 28 14.13 -4.70 18.46
N LEU A 29 13.19 -5.61 18.68
CA LEU A 29 13.10 -6.88 17.94
C LEU A 29 12.68 -6.67 16.47
N LEU A 30 11.76 -5.73 16.23
CA LEU A 30 11.39 -5.26 14.90
C LEU A 30 12.56 -4.56 14.19
N PHE A 31 13.39 -3.81 14.91
CA PHE A 31 14.60 -3.18 14.37
C PHE A 31 15.65 -4.21 13.96
N CYS A 32 15.84 -5.27 14.75
CA CYS A 32 16.68 -6.40 14.38
C CYS A 32 16.14 -7.12 13.14
N LEU A 33 14.83 -7.36 13.04
CA LEU A 33 14.20 -7.93 11.84
C LEU A 33 14.35 -7.00 10.62
N PHE A 34 14.25 -5.69 10.83
CA PHE A 34 14.44 -4.65 9.80
C PHE A 34 15.87 -4.68 9.22
N ALA A 35 16.88 -4.90 10.07
CA ALA A 35 18.28 -5.05 9.65
C ALA A 35 18.52 -6.32 8.79
N PHE A 36 17.80 -7.42 9.03
CA PHE A 36 17.88 -8.63 8.21
C PHE A 36 17.30 -8.45 6.79
N THR A 37 16.45 -7.45 6.57
CA THR A 37 15.89 -7.14 5.24
C THR A 37 16.91 -6.54 4.27
N ALA A 38 18.06 -6.08 4.78
CA ALA A 38 19.14 -5.45 4.01
C ALA A 38 19.97 -6.42 3.14
N CYS A 39 19.62 -7.70 3.05
CA CYS A 39 20.34 -8.66 2.19
C CYS A 39 19.66 -8.95 0.85
N VAL A 40 18.52 -8.34 0.55
CA VAL A 40 17.76 -8.65 -0.68
C VAL A 40 17.51 -7.42 -1.54
N LYS A 41 17.85 -7.55 -2.83
CA LYS A 41 17.63 -6.54 -3.85
C LYS A 41 16.11 -6.35 -4.08
N PRO A 42 15.56 -5.14 -4.00
CA PRO A 42 14.16 -4.85 -4.20
C PRO A 42 13.78 -5.07 -5.66
N GLY A 43 12.47 -5.17 -5.88
CA GLY A 43 11.88 -5.27 -7.20
C GLY A 43 12.29 -4.10 -8.09
N ASN A 44 12.60 -4.38 -9.35
CA ASN A 44 12.85 -3.39 -10.38
C ASN A 44 11.52 -2.73 -10.79
N TYR A 45 11.27 -1.49 -10.35
CA TYR A 45 10.07 -0.70 -10.70
C TYR A 45 10.19 -0.03 -12.08
N GLY A 46 10.49 -0.83 -13.10
CA GLY A 46 10.62 -0.39 -14.49
C GLY A 46 9.27 -0.12 -15.15
N MET A 47 9.22 0.90 -16.02
CA MET A 47 8.10 1.01 -16.97
C MET A 47 8.18 -0.15 -17.96
N ARG A 48 7.06 -0.83 -18.17
CA ARG A 48 6.97 -1.90 -19.17
C ARG A 48 6.62 -1.29 -20.51
N ASP A 49 7.29 -1.73 -21.56
CA ASP A 49 6.93 -1.34 -22.92
C ASP A 49 5.61 -2.03 -23.31
N ARG A 50 4.57 -1.26 -23.64
CA ARG A 50 3.29 -1.77 -24.17
C ARG A 50 3.08 -1.26 -25.59
N TYR A 51 2.33 -2.05 -26.34
CA TYR A 51 2.04 -1.78 -27.73
C TYR A 51 0.55 -2.02 -28.01
N VAL A 52 -0.02 -1.22 -28.90
CA VAL A 52 -1.37 -1.43 -29.42
C VAL A 52 -1.30 -2.07 -30.79
N VAL A 53 -2.18 -3.04 -31.04
CA VAL A 53 -2.31 -3.72 -32.32
C VAL A 53 -2.98 -2.79 -33.33
N THR A 54 -2.31 -2.55 -34.46
CA THR A 54 -2.79 -1.65 -35.51
C THR A 54 -3.52 -2.37 -36.65
N THR A 55 -3.34 -3.68 -36.76
CA THR A 55 -3.97 -4.53 -37.80
C THR A 55 -5.23 -5.22 -37.28
N ARG A 56 -6.13 -5.64 -38.20
CA ARG A 56 -7.37 -6.36 -37.85
C ARG A 56 -7.11 -7.69 -37.13
N SER A 57 -6.08 -8.41 -37.53
CA SER A 57 -5.70 -9.70 -36.96
C SER A 57 -4.18 -9.82 -36.92
N LEU A 58 -3.63 -10.06 -35.72
CA LEU A 58 -2.21 -10.29 -35.46
C LEU A 58 -2.02 -11.66 -34.82
N TYR A 59 -1.26 -12.54 -35.47
CA TYR A 59 -1.02 -13.89 -34.95
C TYR A 59 -0.01 -13.90 -33.79
N VAL A 60 -0.35 -14.66 -32.76
CA VAL A 60 0.51 -14.97 -31.61
C VAL A 60 1.18 -16.30 -31.86
N ARG A 61 2.51 -16.34 -31.80
CA ARG A 61 3.32 -17.49 -32.23
C ARG A 61 4.17 -18.09 -31.11
N THR A 62 4.53 -19.36 -31.26
CA THR A 62 5.42 -20.11 -30.34
C THR A 62 6.88 -19.66 -30.39
N ALA A 63 7.36 -19.20 -31.53
CA ALA A 63 8.74 -18.76 -31.75
C ALA A 63 8.77 -17.47 -32.59
N PRO A 64 9.89 -16.71 -32.59
CA PRO A 64 10.05 -15.48 -33.38
C PRO A 64 10.29 -15.82 -34.86
N SER A 65 9.32 -16.49 -35.50
CA SER A 65 9.41 -16.93 -36.90
C SER A 65 8.04 -16.94 -37.57
N THR A 66 8.00 -16.65 -38.87
CA THR A 66 6.75 -16.67 -39.66
C THR A 66 6.23 -18.08 -39.95
N VAL A 67 7.06 -19.10 -39.77
CA VAL A 67 6.70 -20.52 -39.98
C VAL A 67 6.34 -21.25 -38.69
N SER A 68 6.55 -20.64 -37.51
CA SER A 68 6.22 -21.28 -36.25
C SER A 68 4.71 -21.33 -36.01
N GLU A 69 4.28 -22.30 -35.20
CA GLU A 69 2.88 -22.51 -34.85
C GLU A 69 2.19 -21.24 -34.32
N ILE A 70 0.95 -21.03 -34.80
CA ILE A 70 0.06 -19.96 -34.36
C ILE A 70 -0.78 -20.51 -33.22
N VAL A 71 -0.76 -19.85 -32.06
CA VAL A 71 -1.45 -20.31 -30.86
C VAL A 71 -2.56 -19.36 -30.43
N GLY A 72 -2.62 -18.17 -31.05
CA GLY A 72 -3.67 -17.21 -30.80
C GLY A 72 -3.70 -16.12 -31.86
N THR A 73 -4.68 -15.23 -31.74
CA THR A 73 -4.81 -14.04 -32.58
C THR A 73 -5.27 -12.87 -31.73
N LEU A 74 -4.59 -11.74 -31.89
CA LEU A 74 -4.97 -10.44 -31.33
C LEU A 74 -5.69 -9.63 -32.40
N ARG A 75 -6.60 -8.77 -31.96
CA ARG A 75 -7.40 -7.90 -32.82
C ARG A 75 -6.91 -6.46 -32.76
N GLN A 76 -7.35 -5.66 -33.71
CA GLN A 76 -7.07 -4.23 -33.72
C GLN A 76 -7.55 -3.58 -32.42
N GLY A 77 -6.69 -2.78 -31.80
CA GLY A 77 -6.97 -2.13 -30.52
C GLY A 77 -6.56 -2.94 -29.29
N ASP A 78 -6.22 -4.23 -29.44
CA ASP A 78 -5.69 -5.02 -28.34
C ASP A 78 -4.34 -4.45 -27.87
N THR A 79 -4.08 -4.51 -26.58
CA THR A 79 -2.81 -4.05 -25.98
C THR A 79 -1.97 -5.24 -25.54
N VAL A 80 -0.68 -5.21 -25.86
CA VAL A 80 0.30 -6.21 -25.42
C VAL A 80 1.38 -5.58 -24.56
N VAL A 81 1.83 -6.31 -23.54
CA VAL A 81 2.94 -5.91 -22.67
C VAL A 81 4.19 -6.70 -23.09
N ALA A 82 5.23 -6.00 -23.51
CA ALA A 82 6.49 -6.60 -23.93
C ALA A 82 7.34 -7.01 -22.72
N VAL A 83 7.89 -8.22 -22.79
CA VAL A 83 8.94 -8.71 -21.88
C VAL A 83 10.31 -8.31 -22.43
N VAL A 84 10.49 -8.53 -23.74
CA VAL A 84 11.66 -8.12 -24.52
C VAL A 84 11.16 -7.67 -25.89
N SER A 85 11.71 -6.57 -26.40
CA SER A 85 11.42 -6.07 -27.73
C SER A 85 12.68 -6.16 -28.60
N ASP A 86 12.59 -6.92 -29.69
CA ASP A 86 13.58 -6.92 -30.76
C ASP A 86 13.03 -6.13 -31.96
N LYS A 87 13.89 -5.85 -32.96
CA LYS A 87 13.51 -5.10 -34.17
C LYS A 87 12.33 -5.73 -34.93
N TYR A 88 12.20 -7.06 -34.88
CA TYR A 88 11.23 -7.80 -35.70
C TYR A 88 10.14 -8.46 -34.86
N TRP A 89 10.44 -8.88 -33.63
CA TRP A 89 9.55 -9.65 -32.78
C TRP A 89 9.47 -9.06 -31.38
N ILE A 90 8.26 -9.05 -30.82
CA ILE A 90 8.03 -8.73 -29.43
C ILE A 90 7.71 -10.02 -28.69
N MET A 91 8.49 -10.26 -27.64
CA MET A 91 8.24 -11.33 -26.69
C MET A 91 7.17 -10.88 -25.69
N VAL A 92 6.08 -11.63 -25.61
CA VAL A 92 4.95 -11.37 -24.69
C VAL A 92 4.73 -12.58 -23.79
N ARG A 93 4.23 -12.35 -22.57
CA ARG A 93 3.79 -13.42 -21.67
C ARG A 93 2.32 -13.70 -21.90
N ASP A 94 2.00 -14.96 -22.12
CA ASP A 94 0.63 -15.48 -22.19
C ASP A 94 0.49 -16.58 -21.13
N GLY A 95 -0.02 -16.20 -19.96
CA GLY A 95 0.04 -17.02 -18.75
C GLY A 95 1.48 -17.37 -18.36
N TYR A 96 1.79 -18.67 -18.29
CA TYR A 96 3.14 -19.18 -18.02
C TYR A 96 3.99 -19.34 -19.28
N ALA A 97 3.40 -19.22 -20.48
CA ALA A 97 4.10 -19.40 -21.74
C ALA A 97 4.70 -18.10 -22.26
N THR A 98 5.83 -18.23 -22.96
CA THR A 98 6.43 -17.14 -23.72
C THR A 98 5.94 -17.24 -25.17
N ARG A 99 5.42 -16.14 -25.71
CA ARG A 99 4.90 -16.05 -27.08
C ARG A 99 5.53 -14.87 -27.81
N TYR A 100 5.37 -14.87 -29.13
CA TYR A 100 5.96 -13.86 -30.00
C TYR A 100 4.91 -13.27 -30.93
N VAL A 101 4.97 -11.96 -31.11
CA VAL A 101 4.14 -11.20 -32.07
C VAL A 101 5.05 -10.31 -32.91
N SER A 102 4.68 -10.08 -34.17
CA SER A 102 5.49 -9.24 -35.06
C SER A 102 5.37 -7.77 -34.68
N THR A 103 6.51 -7.08 -34.69
CA THR A 103 6.61 -5.64 -34.37
C THR A 103 5.96 -4.77 -35.45
N ASP A 104 5.89 -5.24 -36.71
CA ASP A 104 5.36 -4.48 -37.84
C ASP A 104 3.89 -4.08 -37.68
N TYR A 105 3.15 -4.82 -36.85
CA TYR A 105 1.71 -4.61 -36.61
C TYR A 105 1.41 -3.97 -35.26
N LEU A 106 2.43 -3.40 -34.62
CA LEU A 106 2.37 -2.88 -33.27
C LEU A 106 2.82 -1.42 -33.25
N LYS A 107 2.08 -0.59 -32.51
CA LYS A 107 2.47 0.79 -32.22
C LYS A 107 2.78 0.91 -30.74
N LYS A 108 3.97 1.37 -30.39
CA LYS A 108 4.37 1.60 -28.99
C LYS A 108 3.44 2.64 -28.35
N ILE A 109 2.95 2.34 -27.16
CA ILE A 109 2.16 3.25 -26.34
C ILE A 109 3.15 4.11 -25.55
N GLU A 110 3.06 5.43 -25.70
CA GLU A 110 3.83 6.36 -24.89
C GLU A 110 3.13 6.60 -23.55
N TYR A 111 3.89 6.51 -22.46
CA TYR A 111 3.38 6.81 -21.12
C TYR A 111 3.69 8.24 -20.73
N PRO A 112 2.85 8.83 -19.86
CA PRO A 112 3.23 10.05 -19.17
C PRO A 112 4.52 9.78 -18.37
N SER A 113 5.45 10.72 -18.46
CA SER A 113 6.69 10.67 -17.68
C SER A 113 6.37 10.60 -16.18
N THR A 114 7.16 9.85 -15.42
CA THR A 114 7.01 9.79 -13.97
C THR A 114 7.06 11.22 -13.36
N PRO A 115 6.05 11.61 -12.56
CA PRO A 115 6.02 12.89 -11.87
C PRO A 115 7.30 13.14 -11.06
N LYS A 116 7.77 14.40 -11.03
CA LYS A 116 9.01 14.80 -10.35
C LYS A 116 9.08 14.34 -8.89
N PHE A 117 7.96 14.47 -8.16
CA PHE A 117 7.86 14.01 -6.77
C PHE A 117 8.10 12.51 -6.64
N LEU A 118 7.45 11.69 -7.48
CA LEU A 118 7.63 10.23 -7.42
C LEU A 118 9.06 9.83 -7.80
N LYS A 119 9.67 10.51 -8.78
CA LYS A 119 11.09 10.30 -9.10
C LYS A 119 12.02 10.61 -7.92
N LEU A 120 11.71 11.65 -7.15
CA LEU A 120 12.45 11.97 -5.91
C LEU A 120 12.26 10.86 -4.87
N VAL A 121 11.01 10.41 -4.66
CA VAL A 121 10.70 9.32 -3.73
C VAL A 121 11.42 8.03 -4.12
N GLU A 122 11.45 7.67 -5.40
CA GLU A 122 12.21 6.52 -5.92
C GLU A 122 13.71 6.61 -5.62
N GLY A 123 14.29 7.81 -5.72
CA GLY A 123 15.70 8.03 -5.40
C GLY A 123 16.01 7.86 -3.91
N LEU A 124 15.09 8.32 -3.05
CA LEU A 124 15.19 8.15 -1.59
C LEU A 124 14.91 6.71 -1.14
N ALA A 125 14.05 5.99 -1.87
CA ALA A 125 13.66 4.60 -1.61
C ALA A 125 14.72 3.57 -2.01
N SER A 126 15.99 3.97 -2.14
CA SER A 126 17.09 3.06 -2.43
C SER A 126 17.70 2.52 -1.14
N TRP A 127 17.34 1.29 -0.77
CA TRP A 127 17.88 0.59 0.41
C TRP A 127 19.41 0.44 0.42
N GLN A 128 20.07 0.51 -0.74
CA GLN A 128 21.53 0.45 -0.85
C GLN A 128 22.21 1.71 -0.29
N ASN A 129 21.47 2.82 -0.23
CA ASN A 129 21.97 4.09 0.27
C ASN A 129 21.72 4.18 1.78
N TRP A 130 22.73 4.57 2.56
CA TRP A 130 22.57 4.76 4.01
C TRP A 130 21.50 5.81 4.38
N HIS A 131 21.33 6.83 3.54
CA HIS A 131 20.30 7.87 3.69
C HIS A 131 18.89 7.26 3.80
N PHE A 132 18.60 6.20 3.05
CA PHE A 132 17.32 5.50 3.14
C PHE A 132 17.07 5.00 4.56
N TRP A 133 18.05 4.33 5.16
CA TRP A 133 17.89 3.76 6.51
C TRP A 133 17.64 4.82 7.55
N VAL A 134 18.35 5.95 7.48
CA VAL A 134 18.12 7.10 8.37
C VAL A 134 16.71 7.65 8.22
N ILE A 135 16.22 7.82 6.98
CA ILE A 135 14.85 8.28 6.71
C ILE A 135 13.82 7.26 7.20
N ALA A 136 14.02 5.97 6.92
CA ALA A 136 13.09 4.92 7.31
C ALA A 136 12.96 4.81 8.84
N ILE A 137 14.08 4.85 9.55
CA ILE A 137 14.11 4.86 11.02
C ILE A 137 13.43 6.12 11.55
N ALA A 138 13.74 7.28 10.97
CA ALA A 138 13.11 8.54 11.37
C ALA A 138 11.58 8.49 11.17
N LEU A 139 11.09 7.98 10.04
CA LEU A 139 9.66 7.83 9.77
C LEU A 139 8.99 6.90 10.79
N LEU A 140 9.59 5.76 11.12
CA LEU A 140 9.04 4.84 12.12
C LEU A 140 9.03 5.44 13.54
N VAL A 141 10.08 6.18 13.91
CA VAL A 141 10.14 6.89 15.19
C VAL A 141 9.10 8.01 15.25
N ILE A 142 9.00 8.81 14.18
CA ILE A 142 7.99 9.87 14.06
C ILE A 142 6.58 9.27 14.13
N TRP A 143 6.35 8.10 13.53
CA TRP A 143 5.07 7.39 13.63
C TRP A 143 4.70 7.16 15.08
N VAL A 144 5.58 6.52 15.85
CA VAL A 144 5.32 6.21 17.26
C VAL A 144 5.07 7.49 18.07
N ILE A 145 5.91 8.51 17.91
CA ILE A 145 5.77 9.76 18.66
C ILE A 145 4.48 10.49 18.30
N ALA A 146 4.17 10.63 17.00
CA ALA A 146 2.97 11.32 16.53
C ALA A 146 1.70 10.62 17.03
N GLU A 147 1.72 9.28 17.08
CA GLU A 147 0.61 8.50 17.63
C GLU A 147 0.37 8.80 19.11
N GLU A 148 1.42 8.79 19.94
CA GLU A 148 1.30 9.13 21.37
C GLU A 148 0.78 10.56 21.57
N LEU A 149 1.32 11.52 20.81
CA LEU A 149 0.89 12.92 20.87
C LEU A 149 -0.60 13.09 20.52
N ILE A 150 -1.10 12.34 19.52
CA ILE A 150 -2.51 12.38 19.15
C ILE A 150 -3.37 11.79 20.27
N ILE A 151 -2.97 10.67 20.87
CA ILE A 151 -3.69 10.06 22.00
C ILE A 151 -3.76 11.04 23.17
N GLU A 152 -2.64 11.64 23.56
CA GLU A 152 -2.58 12.61 24.66
C GLU A 152 -3.44 13.84 24.38
N ALA A 153 -3.35 14.41 23.18
CA ALA A 153 -4.16 15.55 22.77
C ALA A 153 -5.66 15.23 22.83
N LYS A 154 -6.06 14.03 22.38
CA LYS A 154 -7.43 13.55 22.46
C LYS A 154 -7.89 13.40 23.91
N GLN A 155 -7.10 12.74 24.75
CA GLN A 155 -7.43 12.57 26.17
C GLN A 155 -7.55 13.90 26.91
N PHE A 156 -6.67 14.86 26.61
CA PHE A 156 -6.74 16.22 27.14
C PHE A 156 -8.06 16.91 26.76
N LEU A 157 -8.47 16.84 25.49
CA LEU A 157 -9.74 17.43 25.05
C LEU A 157 -10.95 16.74 25.69
N LYS A 158 -10.93 15.41 25.81
CA LYS A 158 -11.98 14.65 26.52
C LYS A 158 -12.10 15.09 27.98
N LYS A 159 -10.99 15.26 28.69
CA LYS A 159 -10.99 15.72 30.08
C LYS A 159 -11.54 17.15 30.23
N ARG A 160 -11.26 18.02 29.26
CA ARG A 160 -11.65 19.44 29.31
C ARG A 160 -13.12 19.69 28.95
N HIS A 161 -13.67 18.89 28.05
CA HIS A 161 -14.98 19.14 27.44
C HIS A 161 -16.00 18.00 27.65
N ASP A 162 -15.67 16.99 28.47
CA ASP A 162 -16.54 15.90 28.93
C ASP A 162 -17.33 15.16 27.83
N PHE A 163 -16.68 14.93 26.69
CA PHE A 163 -17.25 14.14 25.59
C PHE A 163 -16.64 12.76 25.49
N ASN A 164 -17.36 11.81 24.89
CA ASN A 164 -16.84 10.47 24.65
C ASN A 164 -16.02 10.44 23.35
N ILE A 165 -14.89 9.75 23.34
CA ILE A 165 -14.06 9.58 22.14
C ILE A 165 -14.41 8.25 21.48
N LYS A 166 -14.18 8.15 20.17
CA LYS A 166 -14.25 6.90 19.44
C LYS A 166 -13.08 5.99 19.79
N GLU A 167 -13.38 4.76 20.21
CA GLU A 167 -12.36 3.77 20.59
C GLU A 167 -11.57 3.26 19.37
N VAL A 168 -12.26 3.04 18.25
CA VAL A 168 -11.71 2.42 17.03
C VAL A 168 -11.74 3.42 15.87
N ILE A 169 -10.58 3.68 15.26
CA ILE A 169 -10.45 4.58 14.10
C ILE A 169 -10.21 3.72 12.86
N VAL A 170 -11.23 3.59 12.01
CA VAL A 170 -11.19 2.64 10.89
C VAL A 170 -10.28 3.14 9.77
N SER A 171 -10.23 4.45 9.57
CA SER A 171 -9.41 5.08 8.54
C SER A 171 -7.93 4.73 8.67
N TYR A 172 -7.38 4.58 9.89
CA TYR A 172 -5.98 4.20 10.07
C TYR A 172 -5.64 2.86 9.41
N VAL A 173 -6.52 1.87 9.58
CA VAL A 173 -6.38 0.55 8.94
C VAL A 173 -6.52 0.68 7.43
N THR A 174 -7.50 1.46 6.96
CA THR A 174 -7.71 1.66 5.53
C THR A 174 -6.51 2.35 4.87
N PHE A 175 -5.97 3.41 5.46
CA PHE A 175 -4.77 4.11 4.97
C PHE A 175 -3.55 3.18 4.93
N PHE A 176 -3.37 2.35 5.96
CA PHE A 176 -2.31 1.35 5.98
C PHE A 176 -2.44 0.34 4.83
N VAL A 177 -3.62 -0.30 4.70
CA VAL A 177 -3.88 -1.30 3.65
C VAL A 177 -3.76 -0.70 2.26
N VAL A 178 -4.29 0.51 2.04
CA VAL A 178 -4.21 1.21 0.76
C VAL A 178 -2.79 1.63 0.44
N GLY A 179 -1.99 2.07 1.42
CA GLY A 179 -0.56 2.36 1.23
C GLY A 179 0.23 1.13 0.82
N LEU A 180 -0.07 -0.01 1.45
CA LEU A 180 0.54 -1.31 1.17
C LEU A 180 0.19 -1.79 -0.25
N LEU A 181 -1.10 -1.83 -0.60
CA LEU A 181 -1.56 -2.25 -1.92
C LEU A 181 -1.09 -1.30 -3.03
N SER A 182 -1.12 0.01 -2.80
CA SER A 182 -0.58 1.00 -3.74
C SER A 182 0.92 0.80 -3.97
N GLY A 183 1.70 0.50 -2.92
CA GLY A 183 3.13 0.19 -3.04
C GLY A 183 3.38 -1.07 -3.87
N ILE A 184 2.59 -2.13 -3.67
CA ILE A 184 2.65 -3.36 -4.48
C ILE A 184 2.31 -3.06 -5.94
N ILE A 185 1.19 -2.37 -6.19
CA ILE A 185 0.78 -1.99 -7.53
C ILE A 185 1.90 -1.20 -8.22
N TYR A 186 2.50 -0.25 -7.50
CA TYR A 186 3.58 0.56 -8.02
C TYR A 186 4.82 -0.26 -8.41
N LEU A 187 5.18 -1.27 -7.62
CA LEU A 187 6.34 -2.14 -7.91
C LEU A 187 6.16 -2.99 -9.17
N TYR A 188 4.95 -3.49 -9.42
CA TYR A 188 4.69 -4.46 -10.49
C TYR A 188 3.99 -3.86 -11.72
N TRP A 189 3.25 -2.77 -11.55
CA TRP A 189 2.47 -2.09 -12.59
C TRP A 189 2.63 -0.57 -12.56
N LYS A 190 3.87 -0.08 -12.39
CA LYS A 190 4.21 1.36 -12.38
C LYS A 190 3.60 2.12 -13.55
N ASP A 191 3.72 1.59 -14.76
CA ASP A 191 3.21 2.19 -15.99
C ASP A 191 1.69 2.46 -15.92
N TYR A 192 0.90 1.47 -15.51
CA TYR A 192 -0.54 1.64 -15.30
C TYR A 192 -0.83 2.58 -14.13
N PHE A 193 -0.09 2.46 -13.02
CA PHE A 193 -0.28 3.34 -11.86
C PHE A 193 -0.12 4.82 -12.21
N ILE A 194 0.95 5.16 -12.95
CA ILE A 194 1.22 6.55 -13.39
C ILE A 194 0.17 7.01 -14.41
N GLU A 195 -0.26 6.14 -15.32
CA GLU A 195 -1.33 6.44 -16.26
C GLU A 195 -2.66 6.72 -15.54
N SER A 196 -3.04 5.90 -14.56
CA SER A 196 -4.25 6.11 -13.76
C SER A 196 -4.21 7.42 -12.99
N LEU A 197 -3.05 7.79 -12.41
CA LEU A 197 -2.88 9.06 -11.68
C LEU A 197 -3.03 10.29 -12.58
N THR A 198 -2.60 10.20 -13.84
CA THR A 198 -2.57 11.34 -14.76
C THR A 198 -3.87 11.52 -15.54
N LYS A 199 -4.51 10.42 -15.95
CA LYS A 199 -5.72 10.44 -16.77
C LYS A 199 -7.02 10.28 -15.97
N GLY A 200 -6.95 9.96 -14.67
CA GLY A 200 -8.11 9.77 -13.80
C GLY A 200 -9.05 8.63 -14.27
N ILE A 201 -10.35 8.72 -13.95
CA ILE A 201 -11.39 7.75 -14.42
C ILE A 201 -11.55 7.82 -15.95
N SER A 202 -11.22 8.96 -16.58
CA SER A 202 -11.40 9.16 -18.03
C SER A 202 -10.38 8.44 -18.91
N ALA A 203 -9.39 7.75 -18.31
CA ALA A 203 -8.68 6.72 -19.03
C ALA A 203 -9.70 5.63 -19.38
N ASN A 204 -10.24 5.63 -20.61
CA ASN A 204 -10.04 4.51 -21.53
C ASN A 204 -10.73 4.73 -22.87
N SER A 205 -9.91 4.92 -23.89
CA SER A 205 -10.27 4.61 -25.27
C SER A 205 -10.07 3.12 -25.62
N PHE A 206 -9.51 2.28 -24.73
CA PHE A 206 -9.11 0.90 -25.05
C PHE A 206 -9.37 -0.17 -23.96
N GLY A 207 -10.31 0.06 -23.05
CA GLY A 207 -10.72 -0.91 -22.02
C GLY A 207 -10.03 -0.72 -20.66
N THR A 208 -10.79 -0.92 -19.60
CA THR A 208 -10.37 -0.73 -18.20
C THR A 208 -9.48 -1.84 -17.69
N ASP A 209 -8.18 -1.52 -17.54
CA ASP A 209 -7.21 -2.39 -16.88
C ASP A 209 -7.55 -2.58 -15.39
N ILE A 210 -7.26 -3.79 -14.89
CA ILE A 210 -7.48 -4.22 -13.50
C ILE A 210 -6.82 -3.28 -12.48
N VAL A 211 -5.67 -2.71 -12.82
CA VAL A 211 -4.93 -1.77 -11.96
C VAL A 211 -5.72 -0.49 -11.73
N THR A 212 -6.30 0.08 -12.79
CA THR A 212 -7.10 1.31 -12.69
C THR A 212 -8.30 1.06 -11.77
N PHE A 213 -9.04 -0.04 -11.98
CA PHE A 213 -10.15 -0.40 -11.09
C PHE A 213 -9.71 -0.57 -9.64
N SER A 214 -8.58 -1.26 -9.42
CA SER A 214 -8.03 -1.47 -8.07
C SER A 214 -7.75 -0.14 -7.35
N LEU A 215 -7.14 0.83 -8.04
CA LEU A 215 -6.87 2.15 -7.46
C LEU A 215 -8.15 2.92 -7.12
N TRP A 216 -9.18 2.86 -7.96
CA TRP A 216 -10.46 3.51 -7.69
C TRP A 216 -11.24 2.86 -6.56
N ILE A 217 -11.19 1.52 -6.43
CA ILE A 217 -11.73 0.81 -5.27
C ILE A 217 -11.01 1.27 -3.99
N GLN A 218 -9.68 1.34 -4.01
CA GLN A 218 -8.89 1.83 -2.87
C GLN A 218 -9.26 3.26 -2.47
N LEU A 219 -9.42 4.17 -3.44
CA LEU A 219 -9.82 5.56 -3.19
C LEU A 219 -11.24 5.64 -2.60
N SER A 220 -12.16 4.81 -3.11
CA SER A 220 -13.53 4.74 -2.60
C SER A 220 -13.58 4.21 -1.17
N LEU A 221 -12.80 3.17 -0.86
CA LEU A 221 -12.67 2.63 0.50
C LEU A 221 -12.11 3.67 1.48
N LEU A 222 -11.09 4.45 1.05
CA LEU A 222 -10.58 5.56 1.84
C LEU A 222 -11.68 6.58 2.12
N ALA A 223 -12.39 7.04 1.08
CA ALA A 223 -13.46 8.03 1.23
C ALA A 223 -14.56 7.55 2.20
N ILE A 224 -14.99 6.29 2.08
CA ILE A 224 -16.00 5.69 2.96
C ILE A 224 -15.48 5.63 4.41
N SER A 225 -14.23 5.21 4.62
CA SER A 225 -13.66 5.10 5.98
C SER A 225 -13.48 6.46 6.66
N ILE A 226 -13.05 7.48 5.91
CA ILE A 226 -12.92 8.86 6.40
C ILE A 226 -14.30 9.41 6.77
N LEU A 227 -15.30 9.20 5.90
CA LEU A 227 -16.67 9.64 6.17
C LEU A 227 -17.25 8.96 7.42
N TYR A 228 -17.02 7.65 7.58
CA TYR A 228 -17.45 6.89 8.75
C TYR A 228 -16.82 7.42 10.04
N ASP A 229 -15.50 7.66 10.04
CA ASP A 229 -14.81 8.23 11.20
C ASP A 229 -15.27 9.66 11.50
N TYR A 230 -15.50 10.47 10.47
CA TYR A 230 -16.01 11.83 10.60
C TYR A 230 -17.40 11.90 11.23
N LEU A 231 -18.37 11.16 10.67
CA LEU A 231 -19.73 11.09 11.20
C LEU A 231 -19.72 10.60 12.66
N SER A 232 -18.96 9.54 12.94
CA SER A 232 -18.84 8.98 14.30
C SER A 232 -18.24 9.99 15.29
N SER A 233 -17.27 10.79 14.85
CA SER A 233 -16.65 11.83 15.67
C SER A 233 -17.64 12.96 16.01
N ILE A 234 -18.40 13.43 15.03
CA ILE A 234 -19.42 14.47 15.22
C ILE A 234 -20.53 14.02 16.17
N PHE A 235 -21.07 12.80 15.98
CA PHE A 235 -22.15 12.30 16.84
C PHE A 235 -21.73 12.18 18.31
N LYS A 236 -20.44 11.93 18.58
CA LYS A 236 -19.94 11.76 19.95
C LYS A 236 -19.46 13.06 20.61
N THR A 237 -18.97 14.02 19.83
CA THR A 237 -18.24 15.20 20.37
C THR A 237 -18.79 16.54 19.91
N GLY A 238 -19.82 16.53 19.05
CA GLY A 238 -20.38 17.72 18.42
C GLY A 238 -19.57 18.19 17.21
N LEU A 239 -20.11 19.15 16.44
CA LEU A 239 -19.54 19.55 15.16
C LEU A 239 -18.13 20.14 15.27
N ARG A 240 -17.89 21.03 16.24
CA ARG A 240 -16.60 21.74 16.39
C ARG A 240 -15.44 20.83 16.78
N PHE A 241 -15.63 19.98 17.79
CA PHE A 241 -14.58 19.05 18.22
C PHE A 241 -14.51 17.83 17.31
N GLY A 242 -15.65 17.39 16.76
CA GLY A 242 -15.71 16.28 15.82
C GLY A 242 -14.88 16.56 14.57
N THR A 243 -15.04 17.74 13.98
CA THR A 243 -14.25 18.21 12.82
C THR A 243 -12.76 18.29 13.14
N LEU A 244 -12.37 18.89 14.27
CA LEU A 244 -10.97 18.98 14.68
C LEU A 244 -10.32 17.60 14.85
N LEU A 245 -10.98 16.70 15.58
CA LEU A 245 -10.49 15.35 15.84
C LEU A 245 -10.35 14.54 14.55
N SER A 246 -11.34 14.61 13.67
CA SER A 246 -11.28 13.91 12.39
C SER A 246 -10.23 14.48 11.45
N PHE A 247 -9.95 15.79 11.52
CA PHE A 247 -8.87 16.38 10.75
C PHE A 247 -7.50 15.90 11.24
N MET A 248 -7.29 15.80 12.56
CA MET A 248 -6.07 15.21 13.13
C MET A 248 -5.89 13.74 12.69
N ASP A 249 -6.98 12.95 12.74
CA ASP A 249 -6.96 11.55 12.32
C ASP A 249 -6.68 11.40 10.82
N PHE A 250 -7.25 12.28 10.00
CA PHE A 250 -6.98 12.32 8.57
C PHE A 250 -5.50 12.60 8.27
N LEU A 251 -4.89 13.59 8.94
CA LEU A 251 -3.47 13.92 8.77
C LEU A 251 -2.56 12.75 9.16
N PHE A 252 -2.86 12.09 10.28
CA PHE A 252 -2.11 10.91 10.70
C PHE A 252 -2.31 9.74 9.73
N GLY A 253 -3.52 9.55 9.22
CA GLY A 253 -3.82 8.59 8.16
C GLY A 253 -3.00 8.83 6.88
N LEU A 254 -2.85 10.07 6.43
CA LEU A 254 -1.97 10.42 5.30
C LEU A 254 -0.51 10.09 5.58
N PHE A 255 -0.05 10.31 6.81
CA PHE A 255 1.29 9.95 7.25
C PHE A 255 1.51 8.42 7.25
N ILE A 256 0.55 7.65 7.76
CA ILE A 256 0.52 6.18 7.71
C ILE A 256 0.63 5.70 6.26
N PHE A 257 -0.21 6.21 5.37
CA PHE A 257 -0.20 5.84 3.95
C PHE A 257 1.15 6.14 3.31
N SER A 258 1.68 7.35 3.51
CA SER A 258 2.93 7.81 2.87
C SER A 258 4.12 6.99 3.34
N THR A 259 4.22 6.72 4.65
CA THR A 259 5.30 5.91 5.23
C THR A 259 5.21 4.46 4.77
N THR A 260 4.00 3.88 4.76
CA THR A 260 3.78 2.50 4.30
C THR A 260 4.12 2.35 2.83
N PHE A 261 3.63 3.26 1.98
CA PHE A 261 3.94 3.27 0.56
C PHE A 261 5.46 3.35 0.32
N PHE A 262 6.13 4.31 0.98
CA PHE A 262 7.58 4.50 0.88
C PHE A 262 8.38 3.25 1.27
N LEU A 263 8.05 2.63 2.40
CA LEU A 263 8.76 1.44 2.88
C LEU A 263 8.52 0.22 1.99
N VAL A 264 7.29 0.05 1.48
CA VAL A 264 6.96 -1.07 0.58
C VAL A 264 7.72 -0.95 -0.74
N ILE A 265 7.76 0.23 -1.36
CA ILE A 265 8.50 0.40 -2.63
C ILE A 265 10.02 0.23 -2.46
N ALA A 266 10.56 0.48 -1.26
CA ALA A 266 12.00 0.38 -0.99
C ALA A 266 12.47 -1.05 -0.65
N LEU A 267 11.65 -1.79 0.12
CA LEU A 267 12.06 -3.07 0.73
C LEU A 267 11.26 -4.28 0.23
N SER A 268 10.29 -4.07 -0.66
CA SER A 268 9.50 -5.13 -1.29
C SER A 268 8.78 -6.05 -0.28
N TYR A 269 8.90 -7.38 -0.42
CA TYR A 269 8.12 -8.36 0.35
C TYR A 269 8.47 -8.41 1.84
N TYR A 270 9.70 -8.08 2.23
CA TYR A 270 10.07 -8.05 3.64
C TYR A 270 9.46 -6.87 4.40
N ALA A 271 9.32 -5.71 3.73
CA ALA A 271 8.62 -4.56 4.31
C ALA A 271 7.18 -4.94 4.67
N ILE A 272 6.50 -5.73 3.83
CA ILE A 272 5.10 -6.10 4.05
C ILE A 272 4.92 -6.82 5.40
N VAL A 273 5.72 -7.84 5.67
CA VAL A 273 5.62 -8.62 6.91
C VAL A 273 5.93 -7.75 8.13
N PHE A 274 7.04 -7.01 8.07
CA PHE A 274 7.43 -6.08 9.13
C PHE A 274 6.34 -5.04 9.40
N MET A 275 5.81 -4.41 8.34
CA MET A 275 4.79 -3.37 8.43
C MET A 275 3.48 -3.89 8.99
N ILE A 276 3.08 -5.12 8.65
CA ILE A 276 1.88 -5.75 9.23
C ILE A 276 2.07 -5.92 10.73
N ILE A 277 3.19 -6.50 11.18
CA ILE A 277 3.45 -6.71 12.61
C ILE A 277 3.53 -5.38 13.36
N PHE A 278 4.28 -4.42 12.81
CA PHE A 278 4.43 -3.07 13.37
C PHE A 278 3.08 -2.37 13.49
N PHE A 279 2.31 -2.33 12.40
CA PHE A 279 1.00 -1.68 12.38
C PHE A 279 0.02 -2.35 13.34
N THR A 280 -0.06 -3.68 13.34
CA THR A 280 -0.96 -4.40 14.26
C THR A 280 -0.62 -4.12 15.71
N SER A 281 0.67 -4.12 16.08
CA SER A 281 1.12 -3.78 17.43
C SER A 281 0.69 -2.37 17.83
N ARG A 282 0.95 -1.37 16.97
CA ARG A 282 0.57 0.03 17.23
C ARG A 282 -0.94 0.25 17.25
N TYR A 283 -1.67 -0.37 16.33
CA TYR A 283 -3.13 -0.27 16.28
C TYR A 283 -3.79 -0.84 17.54
N ILE A 284 -3.32 -1.98 18.04
CA ILE A 284 -3.79 -2.55 19.31
C ILE A 284 -3.52 -1.57 20.46
N HIS A 285 -2.33 -0.96 20.51
CA HIS A 285 -2.00 0.05 21.52
C HIS A 285 -2.97 1.25 21.47
N VAL A 286 -3.23 1.82 20.29
CA VAL A 286 -4.18 2.94 20.11
C VAL A 286 -5.59 2.57 20.59
N VAL A 287 -6.11 1.42 20.15
CA VAL A 287 -7.44 0.95 20.53
C VAL A 287 -7.53 0.74 22.03
N TYR A 288 -6.51 0.14 22.64
CA TYR A 288 -6.44 -0.05 24.09
C TYR A 288 -6.49 1.28 24.83
N GLN A 289 -5.61 2.23 24.48
CA GLN A 289 -5.55 3.55 25.14
C GLN A 289 -6.84 4.36 24.98
N ASN A 290 -7.48 4.30 23.82
CA ASN A 290 -8.77 4.97 23.61
C ASN A 290 -9.91 4.28 24.38
N GLY A 291 -9.81 2.96 24.59
CA GLY A 291 -10.77 2.13 25.30
C GLY A 291 -10.65 2.15 26.83
N ILE A 292 -9.61 2.75 27.40
CA ILE A 292 -9.50 2.93 28.86
C ILE A 292 -10.64 3.86 29.34
N LYS A 293 -11.76 3.24 29.72
CA LYS A 293 -12.70 3.79 30.68
C LYS A 293 -11.92 4.00 31.97
N TYR A 294 -12.01 5.20 32.55
CA TYR A 294 -11.43 5.54 33.84
C TYR A 294 -11.88 4.50 34.90
N ARG A 295 -11.10 3.43 35.08
CA ARG A 295 -11.35 2.38 36.06
C ARG A 295 -10.84 2.80 37.46
N LEU A 296 -10.63 4.11 37.66
CA LEU A 296 -10.14 4.75 38.88
C LEU A 296 -11.18 5.69 39.51
N ARG A 297 -12.47 5.41 39.30
CA ARG A 297 -13.55 5.90 40.17
C ARG A 297 -14.44 4.72 40.57
N LYS A 298 -13.91 3.89 41.45
CA LYS A 298 -14.68 3.17 42.46
C LYS A 298 -13.82 3.08 43.70
#